data_AF-A0A962MUR0-F1
#
_entry.id   AF-A0A962MUR0-F1
#
_cell.length_a   1.000
_cell.length_b   1.000
_cell.length_c   1.000
_cell.angle_alpha   90.00
_cell.angle_beta   90.00
_cell.angle_gamma   90.00
#
_symmetry.space_group_name_H-M   'P 1'
#
loop_
_entity.id
_entity.type
_entity.pdbx_description
1 polymer ?
#
loop_
_entity_poly.entity_id
_entity_poly.type
_entity_poly.pdbx_seq_one_letter_code
_entity_poly.pdbx_strand_id
1 'polypeptide(L)'
;MKIPDYLQEMQHAVETVIGEISREHQIVADLQAELAPLNAATEDGYSRAEFLARNPDLDDEGLGTAIYWDTYFGVDKQRFHKAYELEEATQKLNAHRLSVAALAGSLLQYARQGIALQYGNERAGCPDGRIVAGMSLHEVIWQGRNQAIHWEEGGFRKPVIQCFERLAEQVGPVFDEYTDRNMAYEVIEVLGWKSFDNFATDLLLLAA
;
A
#
# COMPACT_ATOMS: atom_id res chain seq x y z
N MET A 1 0.61 30.13 -10.08
CA MET A 1 1.52 29.24 -10.83
C MET A 1 0.68 28.16 -11.46
N LYS A 2 0.91 27.78 -12.73
CA LYS A 2 0.11 26.73 -13.36
C LYS A 2 0.61 25.36 -12.90
N ILE A 3 -0.27 24.37 -12.86
CA ILE A 3 0.04 22.99 -12.45
C ILE A 3 1.21 22.38 -13.25
N PRO A 4 1.34 22.54 -14.59
CA PRO A 4 2.48 22.01 -15.32
C PRO A 4 3.84 22.57 -14.83
N ASP A 5 3.90 23.88 -14.54
CA ASP A 5 5.12 24.52 -14.03
C ASP A 5 5.41 24.02 -12.59
N TYR A 6 4.37 23.92 -11.76
CA TYR A 6 4.47 23.40 -10.40
C TYR A 6 5.01 21.96 -10.36
N LEU A 7 4.56 21.10 -11.28
CA LEU A 7 4.98 19.70 -11.37
C LEU A 7 6.49 19.57 -11.66
N GLN A 8 7.04 20.46 -12.50
CA GLN A 8 8.48 20.46 -12.79
C GLN A 8 9.30 20.78 -11.54
N GLU A 9 8.87 21.77 -10.76
CA GLU A 9 9.56 22.17 -9.52
C GLU A 9 9.45 21.11 -8.42
N MET A 10 8.37 20.33 -8.42
CA MET A 10 8.09 19.36 -7.35
C MET A 10 8.55 17.94 -7.64
N GLN A 11 9.00 17.64 -8.86
CA GLN A 11 9.32 16.28 -9.29
C GLN A 11 10.23 15.56 -8.31
N HIS A 12 11.37 16.15 -7.96
CA HIS A 12 12.35 15.52 -7.07
C HIS A 12 11.77 15.21 -5.68
N ALA A 13 10.99 16.14 -5.11
CA ALA A 13 10.39 15.96 -3.79
C ALA A 13 9.31 14.86 -3.81
N VAL A 14 8.47 14.83 -4.86
CA VAL A 14 7.42 13.82 -5.04
C VAL A 14 8.03 12.44 -5.24
N GLU A 15 9.03 12.30 -6.12
CA GLU A 15 9.73 11.03 -6.35
C GLU A 15 10.36 10.49 -5.06
N THR A 16 11.01 11.36 -4.29
CA THR A 16 11.62 10.98 -3.01
C THR A 16 10.56 10.46 -2.04
N VAL A 17 9.45 11.19 -1.85
CA VAL A 17 8.39 10.81 -0.92
C VAL A 17 7.70 9.51 -1.35
N ILE A 18 7.39 9.35 -2.65
CA ILE A 18 6.80 8.11 -3.18
C ILE A 18 7.74 6.91 -2.97
N GLY A 19 9.03 7.10 -3.22
CA GLY A 19 10.05 6.07 -3.00
C GLY A 19 10.11 5.61 -1.54
N GLU A 20 10.07 6.54 -0.58
CA GLU A 20 10.08 6.21 0.85
C GLU A 20 8.78 5.54 1.31
N ILE A 21 7.61 5.98 0.81
CA ILE A 21 6.31 5.33 1.13
C ILE A 21 6.28 3.87 0.66
N SER A 22 6.84 3.60 -0.52
CA SER A 22 6.71 2.31 -1.19
C SER A 22 7.76 1.29 -0.77
N ARG A 23 8.93 1.74 -0.28
CA ARG A 23 10.11 0.89 -0.03
C ARG A 23 9.80 -0.30 0.88
N GLU A 24 9.23 -0.06 2.05
CA GLU A 24 8.99 -1.12 3.04
C GLU A 24 7.86 -2.06 2.62
N HIS A 25 6.82 -1.51 2.00
CA HIS A 25 5.73 -2.29 1.42
C HIS A 25 6.22 -3.23 0.33
N GLN A 26 7.13 -2.76 -0.54
CA GLN A 26 7.73 -3.59 -1.60
C GLN A 26 8.56 -4.73 -1.02
N ILE A 27 9.36 -4.48 0.03
CA ILE A 27 10.13 -5.53 0.72
C ILE A 27 9.21 -6.62 1.26
N VAL A 28 8.11 -6.24 1.93
CA VAL A 28 7.13 -7.21 2.45
C VAL A 28 6.48 -7.99 1.32
N ALA A 29 6.08 -7.33 0.24
CA ALA A 29 5.46 -7.97 -0.92
C ALA A 29 6.41 -8.97 -1.62
N ASP A 30 7.69 -8.60 -1.78
CA ASP A 30 8.71 -9.46 -2.39
C ASP A 30 8.96 -10.70 -1.53
N LEU A 31 9.10 -10.53 -0.20
CA LEU A 31 9.27 -11.65 0.73
C LEU A 31 8.07 -12.59 0.74
N GLN A 32 6.84 -12.06 0.66
CA GLN A 32 5.63 -12.88 0.51
C GLN A 32 5.63 -13.67 -0.80
N ALA A 33 6.02 -13.03 -1.91
CA ALA A 33 6.10 -13.68 -3.21
C ALA A 33 7.18 -14.78 -3.25
N GLU A 34 8.31 -14.58 -2.57
CA GLU A 34 9.37 -15.59 -2.42
C GLU A 34 8.99 -16.74 -1.48
N LEU A 35 8.19 -16.46 -0.43
CA LEU A 35 7.74 -17.48 0.53
C LEU A 35 6.66 -18.40 -0.05
N ALA A 36 5.83 -17.91 -0.96
CA ALA A 36 4.75 -18.68 -1.59
C ALA A 36 5.22 -20.00 -2.26
N PRO A 37 6.23 -20.01 -3.16
CA PRO A 37 6.73 -21.25 -3.75
C PRO A 37 7.42 -22.16 -2.72
N LEU A 38 8.07 -21.60 -1.69
CA LEU A 38 8.69 -22.40 -0.62
C LEU A 38 7.66 -23.13 0.23
N ASN A 39 6.52 -22.49 0.53
CA ASN A 39 5.40 -23.13 1.20
C ASN A 39 4.87 -24.30 0.38
N ALA A 40 4.61 -24.09 -0.93
CA ALA A 40 4.11 -25.13 -1.81
C ALA A 40 5.07 -26.33 -1.94
N ALA A 41 6.38 -26.06 -2.10
CA ALA A 41 7.39 -27.12 -2.19
C ALA A 41 7.55 -27.90 -0.87
N THR A 42 7.43 -27.22 0.27
CA THR A 42 7.49 -27.85 1.59
C THR A 42 6.28 -28.77 1.83
N GLU A 43 5.09 -28.29 1.47
CA GLU A 43 3.85 -29.07 1.57
C GLU A 43 3.89 -30.31 0.66
N ASP A 44 4.35 -30.17 -0.59
CA ASP A 44 4.54 -31.31 -1.50
C ASP A 44 5.50 -32.36 -0.91
N GLY A 45 6.68 -31.93 -0.44
CA GLY A 45 7.69 -32.82 0.13
C GLY A 45 7.17 -33.63 1.31
N TYR A 46 6.51 -32.98 2.27
CA TYR A 46 5.93 -33.66 3.42
C TYR A 46 4.73 -34.53 3.05
N SER A 47 3.88 -34.11 2.11
CA SER A 47 2.75 -34.93 1.63
C SER A 47 3.22 -36.22 0.97
N ARG A 48 4.31 -36.16 0.18
CA ARG A 48 4.93 -37.32 -0.44
C ARG A 48 5.55 -38.27 0.60
N ALA A 49 6.25 -37.72 1.59
CA ALA A 49 6.80 -38.52 2.68
C ALA A 49 5.68 -39.21 3.49
N GLU A 50 4.60 -38.49 3.81
CA GLU A 50 3.45 -39.03 4.51
C GLU A 50 2.71 -40.10 3.70
N PHE A 51 2.57 -39.90 2.38
CA PHE A 51 2.00 -40.90 1.49
C PHE A 51 2.77 -42.22 1.56
N LEU A 52 4.11 -42.18 1.48
CA LEU A 52 4.94 -43.39 1.59
C LEU A 52 4.84 -44.02 2.98
N ALA A 53 4.84 -43.22 4.05
CA ALA A 53 4.66 -43.73 5.41
C ALA A 53 3.31 -44.44 5.61
N ARG A 54 2.26 -44.02 4.90
CA ARG A 54 0.92 -44.66 4.91
C ARG A 54 0.80 -45.85 3.95
N ASN A 55 1.75 -46.01 3.02
CA ASN A 55 1.79 -47.07 2.02
C ASN A 55 3.16 -47.77 2.04
N PRO A 56 3.51 -48.50 3.12
CA PRO A 56 4.84 -49.05 3.32
C PRO A 56 5.27 -50.04 2.23
N ASP A 57 4.31 -50.70 1.56
CA ASP A 57 4.58 -51.58 0.42
C ASP A 57 5.14 -50.83 -0.82
N LEU A 58 5.05 -49.49 -0.82
CA LEU A 58 5.60 -48.60 -1.85
C LEU A 58 6.85 -47.84 -1.37
N ASP A 59 7.22 -47.96 -0.09
CA ASP A 59 8.34 -47.27 0.54
C ASP A 59 9.61 -48.14 0.51
N ASP A 60 10.08 -48.41 -0.71
CA ASP A 60 11.31 -49.17 -0.91
C ASP A 60 12.52 -48.43 -0.31
N GLU A 61 13.28 -49.14 0.54
CA GLU A 61 14.54 -48.67 1.12
C GLU A 61 14.45 -47.37 1.95
N GLY A 62 13.28 -47.04 2.50
CA GLY A 62 13.11 -45.86 3.36
C GLY A 62 13.15 -44.54 2.60
N LEU A 63 12.75 -44.56 1.33
CA LEU A 63 12.62 -43.39 0.45
C LEU A 63 11.79 -42.27 1.10
N GLY A 64 10.72 -42.59 1.81
CA GLY A 64 9.89 -41.63 2.54
C GLY A 64 10.67 -40.89 3.63
N THR A 65 11.55 -41.60 4.34
CA THR A 65 12.45 -40.99 5.33
C THR A 65 13.48 -40.08 4.66
N ALA A 66 14.02 -40.48 3.50
CA ALA A 66 14.94 -39.64 2.74
C ALA A 66 14.27 -38.35 2.25
N ILE A 67 13.06 -38.44 1.68
CA ILE A 67 12.26 -37.27 1.22
C ILE A 67 11.95 -36.34 2.39
N TYR A 68 11.57 -36.89 3.55
CA TYR A 68 11.31 -36.10 4.75
C TYR A 68 12.52 -35.26 5.16
N TRP A 69 13.70 -35.89 5.27
CA TRP A 69 14.91 -35.18 5.68
C TRP A 69 15.43 -34.20 4.64
N ASP A 70 15.31 -34.53 3.36
CA ASP A 70 15.63 -33.61 2.26
C ASP A 70 14.72 -32.37 2.29
N THR A 71 13.42 -32.58 2.54
CA THR A 71 12.45 -31.48 2.70
C THR A 71 12.80 -30.62 3.92
N TYR A 72 13.03 -31.24 5.08
CA TYR A 72 13.30 -30.56 6.35
C TYR A 72 14.59 -29.72 6.31
N PHE A 73 15.70 -30.31 5.85
CA PHE A 73 16.99 -29.62 5.79
C PHE A 73 17.16 -28.75 4.53
N GLY A 74 16.33 -28.96 3.51
CA GLY A 74 16.29 -28.22 2.26
C GLY A 74 15.25 -27.10 2.29
N VAL A 75 14.13 -27.31 1.60
CA VAL A 75 13.12 -26.27 1.32
C VAL A 75 12.43 -25.73 2.58
N ASP A 76 12.19 -26.57 3.60
CA ASP A 76 11.54 -26.13 4.83
C ASP A 76 12.46 -25.22 5.66
N LYS A 77 13.77 -25.53 5.69
CA LYS A 77 14.75 -24.64 6.31
C LYS A 77 14.79 -23.26 5.64
N GLN A 78 14.75 -23.23 4.30
CA GLN A 78 14.70 -21.96 3.55
C GLN A 78 13.41 -21.21 3.85
N ARG A 79 12.27 -21.91 3.82
CA ARG A 79 10.95 -21.37 4.19
C ARG A 79 10.97 -20.76 5.59
N PHE A 80 11.56 -21.44 6.57
CA PHE A 80 11.68 -20.97 7.94
C PHE A 80 12.44 -19.63 8.03
N HIS A 81 13.63 -19.56 7.42
CA HIS A 81 14.41 -18.32 7.42
C HIS A 81 13.68 -17.19 6.71
N LYS A 82 12.97 -17.50 5.61
CA LYS A 82 12.23 -16.51 4.84
C LYS A 82 10.99 -16.00 5.56
N ALA A 83 10.30 -16.87 6.28
CA ALA A 83 9.19 -16.48 7.14
C ALA A 83 9.67 -15.56 8.28
N TYR A 84 10.85 -15.82 8.83
CA TYR A 84 11.47 -14.94 9.84
C TYR A 84 11.82 -13.56 9.26
N GLU A 85 12.42 -13.50 8.06
CA GLU A 85 12.67 -12.23 7.36
C GLU A 85 11.37 -11.44 7.12
N LEU A 86 10.31 -12.12 6.68
CA LEU A 86 8.99 -11.52 6.48
C LEU A 86 8.40 -10.97 7.78
N GLU A 87 8.53 -11.71 8.88
CA GLU A 87 8.08 -11.26 10.19
C GLU A 87 8.83 -9.98 10.62
N GLU A 88 10.15 -9.97 10.49
CA GLU A 88 10.98 -8.80 10.83
C GLU A 88 10.62 -7.58 9.96
N ALA A 89 10.45 -7.78 8.64
CA ALA A 89 10.04 -6.71 7.73
C ALA A 89 8.64 -6.17 8.07
N THR A 90 7.71 -7.06 8.43
CA THR A 90 6.35 -6.68 8.84
C THR A 90 6.35 -5.90 10.15
N GLN A 91 7.21 -6.29 11.11
CA GLN A 91 7.37 -5.55 12.37
C GLN A 91 7.94 -4.14 12.13
N LYS A 92 8.92 -4.00 11.24
CA LYS A 92 9.47 -2.69 10.84
C LYS A 92 8.42 -1.81 10.19
N LEU A 93 7.67 -2.35 9.23
CA LEU A 93 6.58 -1.64 8.55
C LEU A 93 5.53 -1.14 9.56
N ASN A 94 5.15 -1.98 10.52
CA ASN A 94 4.22 -1.59 11.58
C ASN A 94 4.80 -0.50 12.50
N ALA A 95 6.08 -0.60 12.86
CA ALA A 95 6.76 0.41 13.67
C ALA A 95 6.84 1.77 12.94
N HIS A 96 6.96 1.75 11.61
CA HIS A 96 7.06 2.96 10.78
C HIS A 96 5.73 3.43 10.20
N ARG A 97 4.60 2.77 10.52
CA ARG A 97 3.28 3.10 9.99
C ARG A 97 2.92 4.58 10.14
N LEU A 98 3.22 5.18 11.30
CA LEU A 98 2.98 6.61 11.52
C LEU A 98 3.84 7.50 10.61
N SER A 99 5.10 7.11 10.37
CA SER A 99 6.00 7.82 9.47
C SER A 99 5.53 7.72 8.02
N VAL A 100 5.13 6.53 7.58
CA VAL A 100 4.59 6.33 6.22
C VAL A 100 3.30 7.12 6.02
N ALA A 101 2.38 7.11 6.99
CA ALA A 101 1.17 7.92 6.92
C ALA A 101 1.47 9.44 6.86
N ALA A 102 2.48 9.91 7.59
CA ALA A 102 2.91 11.31 7.52
C ALA A 102 3.54 11.68 6.16
N LEU A 103 4.32 10.78 5.56
CA LEU A 103 4.86 10.95 4.20
C LEU A 103 3.74 10.98 3.16
N ALA A 104 2.77 10.06 3.26
CA ALA A 104 1.58 10.05 2.40
C ALA A 104 0.75 11.34 2.56
N GLY A 105 0.62 11.85 3.80
CA GLY A 105 -0.02 13.13 4.06
C GLY A 105 0.73 14.31 3.41
N SER A 106 2.06 14.24 3.37
CA SER A 106 2.90 15.23 2.67
C SER A 106 2.70 15.18 1.16
N LEU A 107 2.54 13.99 0.58
CA LEU A 107 2.24 13.84 -0.85
C LEU A 107 0.87 14.43 -1.22
N LEU A 108 -0.17 14.18 -0.41
CA LEU A 108 -1.48 14.81 -0.55
C LEU A 108 -1.40 16.34 -0.39
N GLN A 109 -0.54 16.81 0.52
CA GLN A 109 -0.28 18.23 0.71
C GLN A 109 0.37 18.88 -0.52
N TYR A 110 1.28 18.20 -1.23
CA TYR A 110 1.84 18.68 -2.49
C TYR A 110 0.75 18.79 -3.56
N ALA A 111 -0.05 17.75 -3.77
CA ALA A 111 -1.18 17.81 -4.70
C ALA A 111 -2.12 18.99 -4.42
N ARG A 112 -2.49 19.17 -3.14
CA ARG A 112 -3.31 20.30 -2.68
C ARG A 112 -2.67 21.65 -2.98
N GLN A 113 -1.35 21.79 -2.82
CA GLN A 113 -0.63 23.03 -3.12
C GLN A 113 -0.66 23.36 -4.62
N GLY A 114 -0.47 22.35 -5.48
CA GLY A 114 -0.59 22.53 -6.93
C GLY A 114 -1.96 23.09 -7.33
N ILE A 115 -3.04 22.51 -6.79
CA ILE A 115 -4.41 22.99 -7.01
C ILE A 115 -4.57 24.43 -6.50
N ALA A 116 -4.12 24.71 -5.27
CA ALA A 116 -4.30 26.02 -4.64
C ALA A 116 -3.50 27.13 -5.34
N LEU A 117 -2.35 26.83 -5.94
CA LEU A 117 -1.53 27.78 -6.69
C LEU A 117 -2.15 28.24 -8.02
N GLN A 118 -3.05 27.42 -8.59
CA GLN A 118 -3.75 27.72 -9.84
C GLN A 118 -5.17 28.26 -9.59
N TYR A 119 -5.93 27.63 -8.68
CA TYR A 119 -7.36 27.91 -8.47
C TYR A 119 -7.68 28.58 -7.12
N GLY A 120 -6.67 28.85 -6.29
CA GLY A 120 -6.85 29.40 -4.95
C GLY A 120 -7.41 28.39 -3.94
N ASN A 121 -7.63 28.85 -2.69
CA ASN A 121 -8.10 27.98 -1.61
C ASN A 121 -9.55 27.52 -1.76
N GLU A 122 -10.36 28.25 -2.52
CA GLU A 122 -11.76 27.92 -2.77
C GLU A 122 -11.94 26.92 -3.93
N ARG A 123 -10.85 26.63 -4.68
CA ARG A 123 -10.86 25.76 -5.85
C ARG A 123 -11.89 26.19 -6.91
N ALA A 124 -12.20 27.49 -6.98
CA ALA A 124 -13.19 28.01 -7.90
C ALA A 124 -12.74 27.77 -9.34
N GLY A 125 -13.53 27.00 -10.10
CA GLY A 125 -13.20 26.63 -11.47
C GLY A 125 -12.17 25.51 -11.61
N CYS A 126 -11.79 24.82 -10.52
CA CYS A 126 -10.95 23.63 -10.60
C CYS A 126 -11.72 22.49 -11.30
N PRO A 127 -11.20 21.90 -12.39
CA PRO A 127 -11.81 20.75 -13.03
C PRO A 127 -11.96 19.57 -12.06
N ASP A 128 -12.90 18.66 -12.34
CA ASP A 128 -13.16 17.49 -11.49
C ASP A 128 -12.03 16.44 -11.55
N GLY A 129 -11.28 16.40 -12.64
CA GLY A 129 -10.32 15.34 -12.93
C GLY A 129 -11.02 13.99 -13.19
N ARG A 130 -10.36 12.88 -12.88
CA ARG A 130 -11.00 11.55 -12.95
C ARG A 130 -11.92 11.30 -11.76
N ILE A 131 -12.84 10.35 -11.93
CA ILE A 131 -13.73 9.93 -10.84
C ILE A 131 -13.04 8.85 -9.99
N VAL A 132 -13.10 9.02 -8.67
CA VAL A 132 -12.54 8.10 -7.66
C VAL A 132 -13.63 7.81 -6.64
N ALA A 133 -14.05 6.55 -6.51
CA ALA A 133 -15.17 6.16 -5.63
C ALA A 133 -16.48 6.95 -5.86
N GLY A 134 -16.72 7.40 -7.09
CA GLY A 134 -17.87 8.23 -7.43
C GLY A 134 -17.74 9.70 -7.05
N MET A 135 -16.55 10.17 -6.65
CA MET A 135 -16.24 11.55 -6.33
C MET A 135 -15.21 12.12 -7.31
N SER A 136 -15.12 13.45 -7.42
CA SER A 136 -14.07 14.11 -8.20
C SER A 136 -12.69 13.89 -7.56
N LEU A 137 -11.66 13.77 -8.39
CA LEU A 137 -10.27 13.61 -7.96
C LEU A 137 -9.86 14.72 -7.00
N HIS A 138 -10.17 15.98 -7.33
CA HIS A 138 -9.80 17.12 -6.48
C HIS A 138 -10.44 17.03 -5.10
N GLU A 139 -11.60 16.38 -4.95
CA GLU A 139 -12.29 16.28 -3.67
C GLU A 139 -11.63 15.21 -2.80
N VAL A 140 -11.30 14.06 -3.38
CA VAL A 140 -10.55 13.00 -2.69
C VAL A 140 -9.18 13.50 -2.21
N ILE A 141 -8.44 14.22 -3.06
CA ILE A 141 -7.15 14.82 -2.68
C ILE A 141 -7.34 15.77 -1.49
N TRP A 142 -8.33 16.65 -1.58
CA TRP A 142 -8.50 17.71 -0.59
C TRP A 142 -8.97 17.19 0.75
N GLN A 143 -9.98 16.30 0.76
CA GLN A 143 -10.52 15.74 1.98
C GLN A 143 -9.61 14.69 2.59
N GLY A 144 -8.90 13.89 1.78
CA GLY A 144 -7.83 13.01 2.26
C GLY A 144 -6.74 13.81 2.97
N ARG A 145 -6.29 14.93 2.39
CA ARG A 145 -5.34 15.85 3.03
C ARG A 145 -5.88 16.42 4.34
N ASN A 146 -7.14 16.85 4.37
CA ASN A 146 -7.73 17.45 5.57
C ASN A 146 -7.86 16.44 6.70
N GLN A 147 -8.26 15.20 6.39
CA GLN A 147 -8.27 14.11 7.35
C GLN A 147 -6.86 13.86 7.90
N ALA A 148 -5.87 13.72 7.02
CA ALA A 148 -4.48 13.42 7.39
C ALA A 148 -3.84 14.47 8.33
N ILE A 149 -4.30 15.71 8.30
CA ILE A 149 -3.78 16.79 9.15
C ILE A 149 -4.56 16.94 10.45
N HIS A 150 -5.87 16.73 10.43
CA HIS A 150 -6.75 16.95 11.58
C HIS A 150 -7.15 15.65 12.28
N TRP A 151 -6.53 14.51 11.98
CA TRP A 151 -6.93 13.22 12.53
C TRP A 151 -6.82 13.15 14.06
N GLU A 152 -5.85 13.81 14.67
CA GLU A 152 -5.69 13.87 16.13
C GLU A 152 -6.76 14.72 16.82
N GLU A 153 -7.42 15.63 16.09
CA GLU A 153 -8.44 16.53 16.64
C GLU A 153 -9.81 15.83 16.78
N GLY A 154 -10.05 14.75 16.01
CA GLY A 154 -11.30 13.98 15.99
C GLY A 154 -12.55 14.71 15.45
N GLY A 155 -12.49 16.03 15.29
CA GLY A 155 -13.59 16.87 14.83
C GLY A 155 -13.59 17.12 13.32
N PHE A 156 -14.00 16.14 12.52
CA PHE A 156 -14.03 16.31 11.06
C PHE A 156 -15.22 17.13 10.56
N ARG A 157 -14.97 17.93 9.53
CA ARG A 157 -16.02 18.65 8.81
C ARG A 157 -16.83 17.69 7.94
N LYS A 158 -18.08 18.06 7.66
CA LYS A 158 -19.01 17.27 6.84
C LYS A 158 -18.41 16.77 5.50
N PRO A 159 -17.65 17.56 4.72
CA PRO A 159 -17.05 17.06 3.48
C PRO A 159 -16.04 15.92 3.68
N VAL A 160 -15.27 15.94 4.78
CA VAL A 160 -14.34 14.85 5.11
C VAL A 160 -15.13 13.59 5.44
N ILE A 161 -16.13 13.70 6.32
CA ILE A 161 -17.00 12.57 6.69
C ILE A 161 -17.62 11.94 5.44
N GLN A 162 -18.23 12.74 4.58
CA GLN A 162 -18.86 12.26 3.34
C GLN A 162 -17.87 11.60 2.38
N CYS A 163 -16.65 12.13 2.28
CA CYS A 163 -15.60 11.53 1.47
C CYS A 163 -15.22 10.14 1.99
N PHE A 164 -15.02 9.99 3.29
CA PHE A 164 -14.58 8.72 3.88
C PHE A 164 -15.71 7.68 3.97
N GLU A 165 -16.95 8.10 4.25
CA GLU A 165 -18.12 7.21 4.13
C GLU A 165 -18.26 6.66 2.70
N ARG A 166 -18.03 7.51 1.69
CA ARG A 166 -18.11 7.09 0.30
C ARG A 166 -16.94 6.16 -0.10
N LEU A 167 -15.74 6.42 0.39
CA LEU A 167 -14.60 5.52 0.21
C LEU A 167 -14.85 4.17 0.90
N ALA A 168 -15.44 4.17 2.09
CA ALA A 168 -15.80 2.96 2.81
C ALA A 168 -16.82 2.11 2.04
N GLU A 169 -17.86 2.76 1.49
CA GLU A 169 -18.91 2.11 0.71
C GLU A 169 -18.39 1.54 -0.62
N GLN A 170 -17.53 2.28 -1.33
CA GLN A 170 -17.17 1.97 -2.73
C GLN A 170 -15.82 1.26 -2.88
N VAL A 171 -14.92 1.39 -1.92
CA VAL A 171 -13.57 0.80 -1.98
C VAL A 171 -13.40 -0.29 -0.93
N GLY A 172 -13.77 -0.02 0.32
CA GLY A 172 -13.78 -1.04 1.37
C GLY A 172 -13.77 -0.50 2.80
N PRO A 173 -14.11 -1.35 3.78
CA PRO A 173 -14.40 -0.95 5.16
C PRO A 173 -13.19 -0.38 5.92
N VAL A 174 -11.97 -0.50 5.40
CA VAL A 174 -10.77 0.12 6.01
C VAL A 174 -10.93 1.64 6.17
N PHE A 175 -11.75 2.29 5.33
CA PHE A 175 -12.00 3.72 5.41
C PHE A 175 -12.95 4.13 6.54
N ASP A 176 -13.60 3.18 7.23
CA ASP A 176 -14.38 3.47 8.45
C ASP A 176 -13.47 3.88 9.61
N GLU A 177 -12.18 3.54 9.56
CA GLU A 177 -11.17 3.86 10.58
C GLU A 177 -10.70 5.33 10.53
N TYR A 178 -11.32 6.18 9.69
CA TYR A 178 -10.88 7.57 9.49
C TYR A 178 -10.95 8.44 10.75
N THR A 179 -11.70 8.03 11.77
CA THR A 179 -11.76 8.64 13.11
C THR A 179 -10.64 8.21 14.04
N ASP A 180 -10.02 7.07 13.75
CA ASP A 180 -9.14 6.40 14.71
C ASP A 180 -7.66 6.59 14.35
N ARG A 181 -7.38 6.92 13.07
CA ARG A 181 -6.00 7.07 12.58
C ARG A 181 -5.91 7.92 11.32
N ASN A 182 -4.68 8.28 10.98
CA ASN A 182 -4.35 8.88 9.69
C ASN A 182 -4.59 7.87 8.55
N MET A 183 -5.36 8.28 7.53
CA MET A 183 -5.73 7.46 6.37
C MET A 183 -5.02 7.86 5.08
N ALA A 184 -3.99 8.72 5.16
CA ALA A 184 -3.33 9.26 3.98
C ALA A 184 -2.74 8.17 3.08
N TYR A 185 -2.15 7.13 3.67
CA TYR A 185 -1.56 6.03 2.90
C TYR A 185 -2.62 5.29 2.10
N GLU A 186 -3.76 4.96 2.71
CA GLU A 186 -4.88 4.30 2.03
C GLU A 186 -5.47 5.18 0.92
N VAL A 187 -5.55 6.49 1.13
CA VAL A 187 -5.97 7.43 0.07
C VAL A 187 -4.97 7.41 -1.09
N ILE A 188 -3.66 7.41 -0.81
CA ILE A 188 -2.62 7.28 -1.85
C ILE A 188 -2.73 5.97 -2.63
N GLU A 189 -3.03 4.86 -1.97
CA GLU A 189 -3.25 3.56 -2.64
C GLU A 189 -4.47 3.61 -3.56
N VAL A 190 -5.57 4.23 -3.16
CA VAL A 190 -6.77 4.41 -4.02
C VAL A 190 -6.48 5.33 -5.20
N LEU A 191 -5.66 6.35 -4.99
CA LEU A 191 -5.21 7.23 -6.06
C LEU A 191 -4.21 6.52 -6.99
N GLY A 192 -3.56 5.45 -6.55
CA GLY A 192 -2.59 4.70 -7.35
C GLY A 192 -1.32 5.50 -7.64
N TRP A 193 -0.93 6.42 -6.75
CA TRP A 193 0.26 7.26 -6.92
C TRP A 193 1.53 6.51 -6.53
N LYS A 194 1.90 5.53 -7.35
CA LYS A 194 3.10 4.69 -7.17
C LYS A 194 4.34 5.24 -7.88
N SER A 195 4.17 6.29 -8.67
CA SER A 195 5.23 6.97 -9.39
C SER A 195 4.89 8.45 -9.56
N PHE A 196 5.91 9.26 -9.86
CA PHE A 196 5.70 10.66 -10.23
C PHE A 196 4.77 10.79 -11.44
N ASP A 197 4.87 9.90 -12.42
CA ASP A 197 4.01 9.93 -13.61
C ASP A 197 2.53 9.73 -13.26
N ASN A 198 2.20 8.84 -12.32
CA ASN A 198 0.81 8.67 -11.86
C ASN A 198 0.30 9.92 -11.16
N PHE A 199 1.11 10.50 -10.28
CA PHE A 199 0.80 11.76 -9.58
C PHE A 199 0.60 12.93 -10.56
N ALA A 200 1.54 13.08 -11.49
CA ALA A 200 1.54 14.15 -12.48
C ALA A 200 0.36 14.02 -13.45
N THR A 201 0.07 12.81 -13.92
CA THR A 201 -1.10 12.53 -14.77
C THR A 201 -2.39 12.99 -14.09
N ASP A 202 -2.58 12.65 -12.83
CA ASP A 202 -3.76 13.05 -12.07
C ASP A 202 -3.85 14.57 -11.90
N LEU A 203 -2.74 15.25 -11.56
CA LEU A 203 -2.77 16.71 -11.44
C LEU A 203 -2.97 17.42 -12.78
N LEU A 204 -2.45 16.89 -13.88
CA LEU A 204 -2.67 17.46 -15.21
C LEU A 204 -4.13 17.41 -15.65
N LEU A 205 -4.91 16.42 -15.19
CA LEU A 205 -6.37 16.39 -15.40
C LEU A 205 -7.09 17.56 -14.72
N LEU A 206 -6.45 18.18 -13.72
CA LEU A 206 -6.96 19.33 -13.00
C LEU A 206 -6.45 20.66 -13.57
N ALA A 207 -5.66 20.66 -14.65
CA ALA A 207 -5.02 21.88 -15.18
C ALA A 207 -5.83 22.58 -16.29
N ALA A 208 -7.00 22.06 -16.65
CA ALA A 208 -7.86 22.57 -17.72
C ALA A 208 -8.43 23.96 -17.43
#